data_AF-A0A1X7BSV8-F1
#
_entry.id   AF-A0A1X7BSV8-F1
#
_cell.length_a   1.000
_cell.length_b   1.000
_cell.length_c   1.000
_cell.angle_alpha   90.00
_cell.angle_beta   90.00
_cell.angle_gamma   90.00
#
_symmetry.space_group_name_H-M   'P 1'
#
loop_
_entity.id
_entity.type
_entity.pdbx_description
1 polymer ?
#
loop_
_entity_poly.entity_id
_entity_poly.type
_entity_poly.pdbx_seq_one_letter_code
_entity_poly.pdbx_strand_id
1 'polypeptide(L)'
;MLWKDVCQIFEADGSLRDVIVHETSVSDWDRLLSLSLSLGNVFYERDGENAVLPASAARMLGDPEHSHCMKVDLGGPVANAHFYTSEEIELDLDPSEIASQAALNKVLGFCSKLSLALERDMAITEESSPEEALLVYSFQKRSWQIATH
;
A
#
# COMPACT_ATOMS: atom_id res chain seq x y z
N MET A 1 14.95 -1.52 -9.46
CA MET A 1 15.53 -0.71 -8.37
C MET A 1 16.33 -1.65 -7.48
N LEU A 2 17.55 -1.28 -7.07
CA LEU A 2 18.38 -2.13 -6.21
C LEU A 2 18.28 -1.67 -4.76
N TRP A 3 18.27 -2.61 -3.82
CA TRP A 3 18.18 -2.36 -2.38
C TRP A 3 19.26 -1.39 -1.89
N LYS A 4 20.51 -1.59 -2.30
CA LYS A 4 21.64 -0.72 -1.93
C LYS A 4 21.45 0.75 -2.31
N ASP A 5 20.59 1.04 -3.31
CA ASP A 5 20.37 2.40 -3.80
C ASP A 5 19.24 3.10 -3.03
N VAL A 6 18.41 2.36 -2.30
CA VAL A 6 17.20 2.87 -1.61
C VAL A 6 17.09 2.41 -0.16
N CYS A 7 18.08 1.72 0.39
CA CYS A 7 17.98 1.14 1.73
C CYS A 7 17.78 2.19 2.83
N GLN A 8 18.22 3.43 2.61
CA GLN A 8 17.99 4.55 3.52
C GLN A 8 16.52 4.99 3.56
N ILE A 9 15.75 4.79 2.50
CA ILE A 9 14.29 5.09 2.46
C ILE A 9 13.52 4.17 3.40
N PHE A 10 14.06 2.97 3.68
CA PHE A 10 13.45 1.95 4.52
C PHE A 10 14.30 1.70 5.78
N GLU A 11 14.87 2.76 6.35
CA GLU A 11 15.52 2.68 7.66
C GLU A 11 14.45 2.47 8.74
N ALA A 12 14.67 1.52 9.66
CA ALA A 12 13.76 1.25 10.77
C ALA A 12 13.96 2.26 11.90
N ASP A 13 13.61 3.52 11.65
CA ASP A 13 13.72 4.65 12.58
C ASP A 13 12.52 4.76 13.56
N GLY A 14 11.54 3.88 13.40
CA GLY A 14 10.30 3.82 14.19
C GLY A 14 9.08 4.39 13.46
N SER A 15 9.26 5.05 12.32
CA SER A 15 8.18 5.50 11.44
C SER A 15 7.81 4.44 10.39
N LEU A 16 6.60 4.53 9.86
CA LEU A 16 6.13 3.72 8.73
C LEU A 16 6.45 4.39 7.39
N ARG A 17 6.14 3.71 6.29
CA ARG A 17 6.14 4.30 4.95
C ARG A 17 4.79 4.07 4.31
N ASP A 18 4.25 5.11 3.69
CA ASP A 18 2.90 5.04 3.17
C ASP A 18 2.94 4.87 1.66
N VAL A 19 2.20 3.89 1.15
CA VAL A 19 1.92 3.76 -0.28
C VAL A 19 0.67 4.56 -0.58
N ILE A 20 0.83 5.63 -1.35
CA ILE A 20 -0.26 6.56 -1.65
C ILE A 20 -0.68 6.45 -3.12
N VAL A 21 -1.99 6.32 -3.34
CA VAL A 21 -2.64 6.49 -4.65
C VAL A 21 -3.77 7.50 -4.50
N HIS A 22 -3.63 8.66 -5.13
CA HIS A 22 -4.63 9.72 -5.10
C HIS A 22 -5.74 9.54 -6.15
N GLU A 23 -6.79 10.34 -5.99
CA GLU A 23 -7.94 10.44 -6.90
C GLU A 23 -8.66 9.12 -7.11
N THR A 24 -8.70 8.27 -6.08
CA THR A 24 -9.33 6.95 -6.16
C THR A 24 -10.84 7.04 -5.97
N SER A 25 -11.49 5.90 -6.13
CA SER A 25 -12.91 5.72 -5.92
C SER A 25 -13.19 4.42 -5.17
N VAL A 26 -14.44 4.21 -4.75
CA VAL A 26 -14.87 2.92 -4.17
C VAL A 26 -14.58 1.75 -5.14
N SER A 27 -14.71 1.96 -6.45
CA SER A 27 -14.40 0.92 -7.44
C SER A 27 -12.90 0.60 -7.49
N ASP A 28 -12.03 1.58 -7.22
CA ASP A 28 -10.58 1.35 -7.17
C ASP A 28 -10.21 0.54 -5.92
N TRP A 29 -10.87 0.83 -4.79
CA TRP A 29 -10.75 0.00 -3.59
C TRP A 29 -11.22 -1.45 -3.83
N ASP A 30 -12.32 -1.67 -4.56
CA ASP A 30 -12.75 -3.03 -4.94
C ASP A 30 -11.71 -3.75 -5.83
N ARG A 31 -10.97 -3.01 -6.67
CA ARG A 31 -9.85 -3.57 -7.45
C ARG A 31 -8.66 -3.92 -6.55
N LEU A 32 -8.34 -3.09 -5.55
CA LEU A 32 -7.33 -3.42 -4.53
C LEU A 32 -7.72 -4.71 -3.78
N LEU A 33 -8.97 -4.85 -3.34
CA LEU A 33 -9.48 -6.06 -2.68
C LEU A 33 -9.28 -7.29 -3.58
N SER A 34 -9.76 -7.20 -4.83
CA SER A 34 -9.68 -8.30 -5.80
C SER A 34 -8.24 -8.69 -6.12
N LEU A 35 -7.36 -7.70 -6.29
CA LEU A 35 -5.93 -7.93 -6.52
C LEU A 35 -5.29 -8.62 -5.32
N SER A 36 -5.54 -8.12 -4.10
CA SER A 36 -4.96 -8.65 -2.87
C SER A 36 -5.33 -10.12 -2.67
N LEU A 37 -6.62 -10.45 -2.85
CA LEU A 37 -7.12 -11.83 -2.78
C LEU A 37 -6.52 -12.75 -3.85
N SER A 38 -6.16 -12.21 -5.03
CA SER A 38 -5.53 -12.99 -6.10
C SER A 38 -4.03 -13.25 -5.88
N LEU A 39 -3.37 -12.43 -5.05
CA LEU A 39 -1.92 -12.47 -4.86
C LEU A 39 -1.48 -13.30 -3.65
N GLY A 40 -2.34 -13.50 -2.65
CA GLY A 40 -1.96 -14.28 -1.49
C GLY A 40 -2.91 -14.20 -0.31
N ASN A 41 -2.34 -14.29 0.89
CA ASN A 41 -3.09 -14.26 2.14
C ASN A 41 -3.49 -12.83 2.48
N VAL A 42 -4.77 -12.65 2.76
CA VAL A 42 -5.33 -11.38 3.22
C VAL A 42 -5.97 -11.62 4.58
N PHE A 43 -5.65 -10.75 5.53
CA PHE A 43 -6.28 -10.70 6.84
C PHE A 43 -7.09 -9.41 6.94
N TYR A 44 -8.09 -9.43 7.81
CA TYR A 44 -8.96 -8.28 7.99
C TYR A 44 -9.33 -8.13 9.45
N GLU A 45 -9.23 -6.88 9.91
CA GLU A 45 -9.58 -6.48 11.26
C GLU A 45 -10.68 -5.40 11.23
N ARG A 46 -11.64 -5.54 12.14
CA ARG A 46 -12.61 -4.51 12.48
C ARG A 46 -12.40 -4.15 13.94
N ASP A 47 -12.11 -2.89 14.23
CA ASP A 47 -11.79 -2.43 15.60
C ASP A 47 -10.61 -3.17 16.25
N GLY A 48 -9.62 -3.53 15.42
CA GLY A 48 -8.45 -4.29 15.85
C GLY A 48 -8.73 -5.77 16.14
N GLU A 49 -9.95 -6.25 15.90
CA GLU A 49 -10.31 -7.66 16.06
C GLU A 49 -10.42 -8.36 14.71
N ASN A 50 -9.89 -9.59 14.64
CA ASN A 50 -9.99 -10.42 13.44
C ASN A 50 -11.46 -10.61 13.02
N ALA A 51 -11.75 -10.33 11.76
CA ALA A 51 -13.10 -10.39 11.20
C ALA A 51 -13.09 -10.98 9.78
N VAL A 52 -14.28 -11.22 9.24
CA VAL A 52 -14.45 -11.64 7.85
C VAL A 52 -14.37 -10.41 6.95
N LEU A 53 -13.44 -10.42 5.99
CA LEU A 53 -13.29 -9.34 5.00
C LEU A 53 -14.60 -9.14 4.22
N PRO A 54 -15.20 -7.94 4.23
CA PRO A 54 -16.37 -7.65 3.41
C PRO A 54 -16.06 -7.79 1.92
N ALA A 55 -17.04 -8.31 1.16
CA ALA A 55 -16.88 -8.53 -0.28
C ALA A 55 -16.83 -7.24 -1.12
N SER A 56 -17.06 -6.07 -0.52
CA SER A 56 -16.98 -4.78 -1.21
C SER A 56 -16.44 -3.70 -0.28
N ALA A 57 -15.58 -2.85 -0.85
CA ALA A 57 -15.04 -1.66 -0.23
C ALA A 57 -16.12 -0.71 0.26
N ALA A 58 -17.26 -0.63 -0.44
CA ALA A 58 -18.39 0.22 -0.04
C ALA A 58 -18.91 -0.08 1.37
N ARG A 59 -18.76 -1.33 1.85
CA ARG A 59 -19.19 -1.71 3.21
C ARG A 59 -18.26 -1.18 4.28
N MET A 60 -16.96 -1.09 3.99
CA MET A 60 -15.96 -0.58 4.93
C MET A 60 -15.94 0.95 4.89
N LEU A 61 -15.89 1.53 3.69
CA LEU A 61 -15.91 2.98 3.49
C LEU A 61 -17.24 3.64 3.91
N GLY A 62 -18.33 2.87 3.94
CA GLY A 62 -19.65 3.31 4.38
C GLY A 62 -19.95 3.10 5.87
N ASP A 63 -18.98 2.60 6.64
CA ASP A 63 -19.12 2.31 8.09
C ASP A 63 -18.04 3.05 8.91
N PRO A 64 -17.98 4.40 8.86
CA PRO A 64 -16.90 5.18 9.46
C PRO A 64 -16.86 5.14 11.00
N GLU A 65 -17.89 4.60 11.65
CA GLU A 65 -17.92 4.41 13.11
C GLU A 65 -16.98 3.29 13.57
N HIS A 66 -16.53 2.46 12.65
CA HIS A 66 -15.63 1.35 12.91
C HIS A 66 -14.31 1.54 12.17
N SER A 67 -13.22 1.08 12.78
CA SER A 67 -11.94 1.04 12.09
C SER A 67 -11.85 -0.24 11.26
N HIS A 68 -11.43 -0.11 10.01
CA HIS A 68 -11.32 -1.21 9.04
C HIS A 68 -9.89 -1.28 8.54
N CYS A 69 -9.20 -2.39 8.79
CA CYS A 69 -7.82 -2.61 8.33
C CYS A 69 -7.75 -3.93 7.57
N MET A 70 -7.32 -3.88 6.31
CA MET A 70 -6.97 -5.06 5.53
C MET A 70 -5.45 -5.20 5.47
N LYS A 71 -4.94 -6.39 5.80
CA LYS A 71 -3.51 -6.70 5.80
C LYS A 71 -3.20 -7.66 4.66
N VAL A 72 -2.27 -7.28 3.79
CA VAL A 72 -1.85 -8.08 2.64
C VAL A 72 -0.45 -8.62 2.88
N ASP A 73 -0.32 -9.94 3.09
CA ASP A 73 0.96 -10.60 3.27
C ASP A 73 1.66 -10.78 1.91
N LEU A 74 2.79 -10.08 1.72
CA LEU A 74 3.58 -10.14 0.50
C LEU A 74 4.65 -11.27 0.54
N GLY A 75 4.51 -12.19 1.48
CA GLY A 75 5.45 -13.26 1.80
C GLY A 75 6.58 -12.78 2.72
N GLY A 76 6.28 -11.93 3.68
CA GLY A 76 7.26 -11.24 4.52
C GLY A 76 6.73 -9.86 4.90
N PRO A 77 7.05 -8.79 4.13
CA PRO A 77 6.43 -7.50 4.34
C PRO A 77 4.91 -7.57 4.27
N VAL A 78 4.23 -6.83 5.15
CA VAL A 78 2.78 -6.71 5.19
C VAL A 78 2.38 -5.28 4.84
N ALA A 79 1.50 -5.14 3.86
CA ALA A 79 0.89 -3.84 3.54
C ALA A 79 -0.46 -3.72 4.24
N ASN A 80 -0.64 -2.69 5.07
CA ASN A 80 -1.86 -2.48 5.85
C ASN A 80 -2.68 -1.36 5.23
N ALA A 81 -3.85 -1.68 4.68
CA ALA A 81 -4.75 -0.70 4.07
C ALA A 81 -5.88 -0.33 5.03
N HIS A 82 -5.98 0.95 5.36
CA HIS A 82 -7.03 1.49 6.22
C HIS A 82 -8.13 2.17 5.39
N PHE A 83 -9.39 1.75 5.58
CA PHE A 83 -10.51 2.22 4.75
C PHE A 83 -11.15 3.49 5.35
N TYR A 84 -10.46 4.62 5.27
CA TYR A 84 -10.95 5.91 5.80
C TYR A 84 -11.68 6.77 4.77
N THR A 85 -11.20 6.79 3.53
CA THR A 85 -11.77 7.61 2.45
C THR A 85 -11.75 6.84 1.13
N SER A 86 -12.70 7.14 0.24
CA SER A 86 -12.69 6.58 -1.11
C SER A 86 -11.73 7.30 -2.05
N GLU A 87 -11.37 8.55 -1.73
CA GLU A 87 -10.63 9.46 -2.63
C GLU A 87 -9.11 9.22 -2.64
N GLU A 88 -8.63 8.43 -1.68
CA GLU A 88 -7.23 8.03 -1.58
C GLU A 88 -7.15 6.58 -1.11
N ILE A 89 -6.18 5.84 -1.65
CA ILE A 89 -5.74 4.56 -1.10
C ILE A 89 -4.39 4.81 -0.43
N GLU A 90 -4.33 4.45 0.84
CA GLU A 90 -3.13 4.46 1.67
C GLU A 90 -2.85 3.05 2.17
N LEU A 91 -1.60 2.61 2.06
CA LEU A 91 -1.14 1.38 2.71
C LEU A 91 0.13 1.61 3.50
N ASP A 92 0.13 1.23 4.77
CA ASP A 92 1.29 1.34 5.63
C ASP A 92 2.23 0.14 5.42
N LEU A 93 3.52 0.44 5.39
CA LEU A 93 4.61 -0.52 5.33
C LEU A 93 5.54 -0.32 6.52
N ASP A 94 5.91 -1.40 7.22
CA ASP A 94 6.95 -1.37 8.24
C ASP A 94 8.34 -1.48 7.58
N PRO A 95 9.21 -0.46 7.67
CA PRO A 95 10.55 -0.51 7.09
C PRO A 95 11.40 -1.67 7.60
N SER A 96 11.18 -2.12 8.85
CA SER A 96 11.93 -3.23 9.45
C SER A 96 11.71 -4.55 8.71
N GLU A 97 10.60 -4.69 7.98
CA GLU A 97 10.29 -5.86 7.16
C GLU A 97 10.98 -5.82 5.78
N ILE A 98 11.53 -4.67 5.39
CA ILE A 98 12.06 -4.40 4.04
C ILE A 98 13.60 -4.42 4.02
N ALA A 99 14.24 -5.20 4.89
CA ALA A 99 15.71 -5.20 5.04
C ALA A 99 16.52 -5.94 3.95
N SER A 100 15.96 -6.22 2.77
CA SER A 100 16.65 -6.96 1.70
C SER A 100 16.11 -6.70 0.31
N GLN A 101 16.91 -7.03 -0.72
CA GLN A 101 16.45 -6.97 -2.12
C GLN A 101 15.20 -7.83 -2.37
N ALA A 102 15.09 -8.98 -1.72
CA ALA A 102 13.94 -9.86 -1.90
C ALA A 102 12.66 -9.23 -1.31
N ALA A 103 12.76 -8.60 -0.14
CA ALA A 103 11.66 -7.89 0.48
C ALA A 103 11.26 -6.64 -0.33
N LEU A 104 12.22 -5.82 -0.74
CA LEU A 104 11.98 -4.67 -1.62
C LEU A 104 11.27 -5.08 -2.91
N ASN A 105 11.70 -6.16 -3.56
CA ASN A 105 11.08 -6.64 -4.79
C ASN A 105 9.61 -7.06 -4.60
N LYS A 106 9.25 -7.59 -3.41
CA LYS A 106 7.87 -7.96 -3.09
C LYS A 106 6.99 -6.73 -2.96
N VAL A 107 7.43 -5.74 -2.19
CA VAL A 107 6.74 -4.46 -2.00
C VAL A 107 6.58 -3.74 -3.35
N LEU A 108 7.69 -3.45 -4.04
CA LEU A 108 7.64 -2.73 -5.31
C LEU A 108 6.86 -3.51 -6.39
N GLY A 109 6.93 -4.84 -6.36
CA GLY A 109 6.18 -5.70 -7.27
C GLY A 109 4.67 -5.68 -7.01
N PHE A 110 4.25 -5.67 -5.75
CA PHE A 110 2.85 -5.48 -5.37
C PHE A 110 2.35 -4.10 -5.79
N CYS A 111 3.08 -3.05 -5.42
CA CYS A 111 2.76 -1.66 -5.75
C CYS A 111 2.65 -1.47 -7.27
N SER A 112 3.60 -1.96 -8.07
CA SER A 112 3.49 -1.90 -9.54
C SER A 112 2.26 -2.62 -10.09
N LYS A 113 1.85 -3.77 -9.53
CA LYS A 113 0.61 -4.46 -9.94
C LYS A 113 -0.63 -3.68 -9.55
N LEU A 114 -0.63 -3.06 -8.37
CA LEU A 114 -1.71 -2.21 -7.91
C LEU A 114 -1.86 -0.99 -8.82
N SER A 115 -0.77 -0.27 -9.10
CA SER A 115 -0.76 0.84 -10.07
C SER A 115 -1.34 0.41 -11.42
N LEU A 116 -0.98 -0.78 -11.93
CA LEU A 116 -1.52 -1.30 -13.18
C LEU A 116 -3.02 -1.62 -13.11
N ALA A 117 -3.50 -2.16 -11.99
CA ALA A 117 -4.91 -2.46 -11.79
C ALA A 117 -5.77 -1.19 -11.65
N LEU A 118 -5.20 -0.14 -11.08
CA LEU A 118 -5.85 1.16 -10.88
C LEU A 118 -5.67 2.11 -12.06
N GLU A 119 -4.71 1.83 -12.95
CA GLU A 119 -4.29 2.70 -14.06
C GLU A 119 -3.80 4.09 -13.58
N ARG A 120 -3.10 4.12 -12.44
CA ARG A 120 -2.67 5.34 -11.75
C ARG A 120 -1.21 5.31 -11.34
N ASP A 121 -0.59 6.48 -11.32
CA ASP A 121 0.70 6.67 -10.67
C ASP A 121 0.55 6.49 -9.15
N MET A 122 1.66 6.22 -8.46
CA MET A 122 1.68 6.04 -7.00
C MET A 122 2.99 6.50 -6.41
N ALA A 123 2.98 6.76 -5.11
CA ALA A 123 4.17 7.13 -4.35
C ALA A 123 4.35 6.22 -3.14
N ILE A 124 5.60 6.12 -2.68
CA ILE A 124 5.94 5.73 -1.30
C ILE A 124 6.46 6.99 -0.64
N THR A 125 5.87 7.40 0.48
CA THR A 125 6.15 8.66 1.18
C THR A 125 6.68 8.40 2.59
N GLU A 126 7.14 9.46 3.25
CA GLU A 126 7.25 9.46 4.71
C GLU A 126 5.86 9.28 5.36
N GLU A 127 5.83 8.72 6.57
CA GLU A 127 4.61 8.49 7.34
C GLU A 127 3.82 9.80 7.52
N SER A 128 2.52 9.75 7.24
CA SER A 128 1.57 10.87 7.38
C SER A 128 1.94 12.14 6.58
N SER A 129 2.84 12.04 5.59
CA SER A 129 3.34 13.17 4.79
C SER A 129 3.22 12.86 3.29
N PRO A 130 1.98 12.77 2.75
CA PRO A 130 1.73 12.30 1.38
C PRO A 130 2.38 13.16 0.28
N GLU A 131 2.72 14.42 0.59
CA GLU A 131 3.45 15.33 -0.30
C GLU A 131 4.97 15.05 -0.36
N GLU A 132 5.53 14.39 0.65
CA GLU A 132 6.96 14.06 0.75
C GLU A 132 7.23 12.67 0.16
N ALA A 133 7.03 12.57 -1.16
CA ALA A 133 7.31 11.34 -1.90
C ALA A 133 8.81 10.99 -1.85
N LEU A 134 9.13 9.74 -1.53
CA LEU A 134 10.49 9.19 -1.52
C LEU A 134 10.75 8.37 -2.79
N LEU A 135 9.75 7.57 -3.19
CA LEU A 135 9.75 6.80 -4.43
C LEU A 135 8.46 7.06 -5.20
N VAL A 136 8.56 7.14 -6.53
CA VAL A 136 7.39 7.31 -7.40
C VAL A 136 7.39 6.22 -8.47
N TYR A 137 6.24 5.59 -8.67
CA TYR A 137 6.00 4.71 -9.80
C TYR A 137 5.09 5.40 -10.81
N SER A 138 5.57 5.52 -12.04
CA SER A 138 4.76 6.00 -13.15
C SER A 138 4.10 4.82 -13.86
N PHE A 139 2.77 4.81 -13.88
CA PHE A 139 1.94 3.85 -14.62
C PHE A 139 2.27 3.86 -16.11
N GLN A 140 2.39 5.06 -16.69
CA GLN A 140 2.67 5.23 -18.12
C GLN A 140 4.05 4.70 -18.50
N LYS A 141 5.08 5.00 -17.70
CA LYS A 141 6.47 4.57 -17.97
C LYS A 141 6.76 3.16 -17.46
N ARG A 142 5.91 2.63 -16.57
CA ARG A 142 6.06 1.34 -15.89
C ARG A 142 7.39 1.21 -15.16
N SER A 143 7.77 2.27 -14.46
CA SER A 143 9.08 2.38 -13.83
C SER A 143 9.04 3.13 -12.52
N TRP A 144 9.84 2.65 -11.57
CA TRP A 144 10.15 3.35 -10.32
C TRP A 144 11.26 4.39 -10.52
N GLN A 145 11.11 5.52 -9.84
CA GLN A 145 12.11 6.57 -9.73
C GLN A 145 12.25 6.99 -8.26
N ILE A 146 13.45 7.38 -7.86
CA ILE A 146 13.65 8.09 -6.59
C ILE A 146 13.14 9.51 -6.81
N ALA A 147 12.32 10.02 -5.89
CA ALA A 147 11.83 11.38 -5.96
C ALA A 147 13.00 12.37 -5.89
N THR A 148 12.88 13.47 -6.64
CA THR A 148 13.86 14.56 -6.61
C THR A 148 13.20 15.76 -5.97
N HIS A 149 13.66 16.15 -4.79
CA HIS A 149 13.29 17.41 -4.12
C HIS A 149 14.23 18.55 -4.56
#